data_AF-A0A497KAS2-F1
#
_entry.id   AF-A0A497KAS2-F1
#
_cell.length_a   1.000
_cell.length_b   1.000
_cell.length_c   1.000
_cell.angle_alpha   90.00
_cell.angle_beta   90.00
_cell.angle_gamma   90.00
#
_symmetry.space_group_name_H-M   'P 1'
#
loop_
_entity.id
_entity.type
_entity.pdbx_description
1 polymer ?
#
loop_
_entity_poly.entity_id
_entity_poly.type
_entity_poly.pdbx_seq_one_letter_code
_entity_poly.pdbx_strand_id
1 'polypeptide(L)'
;MVQGIYWCLNCNSPLLSRKCDKCESEGKFIALSRATDVRPAFENDMELIKELIINWCKSSSLSVLDLKNRIILLNRLPYLDKAYEVVFNGEIFAHIFFDLYSLKWKIKPFKPLLQLLRQFGIDYPLAILNKEQIERGDLLSSEDLKKSNFNENDEYICLCSKNHEILGLGQNINGKLLVLRVWKKSNNDVNLERRTDWKNVLEANKWQIETLRSKACKFLSKCSTRFRRKPIISYSGGKDSLACLLLSMEAGVEAEMLFVD
;
A
#
# COMPACT_ATOMS: atom_id res chain seq x y z
N MET A 1 -17.81 -0.77 8.79
CA MET A 1 -17.13 0.53 8.66
C MET A 1 -15.98 0.36 7.70
N VAL A 2 -15.82 1.27 6.73
CA VAL A 2 -14.63 1.27 5.88
C VAL A 2 -13.44 1.70 6.74
N GLN A 3 -12.41 0.88 6.81
CA GLN A 3 -11.16 1.21 7.48
C GLN A 3 -10.14 1.68 6.45
N GLY A 4 -9.23 2.55 6.84
CA GLY A 4 -8.31 3.16 5.90
C GLY A 4 -7.35 4.12 6.56
N ILE A 5 -6.55 4.77 5.74
CA ILE A 5 -5.60 5.81 6.17
C ILE A 5 -5.90 7.11 5.43
N TYR A 6 -5.41 8.22 5.96
CA TYR A 6 -5.40 9.48 5.24
C TYR A 6 -4.04 9.68 4.57
N TRP A 7 -4.03 10.38 3.44
CA TRP A 7 -2.82 10.72 2.71
C TRP A 7 -2.89 12.17 2.22
N CYS A 8 -1.92 12.97 2.63
CA CYS A 8 -1.79 14.34 2.16
C CYS A 8 -1.24 14.32 0.73
N LEU A 9 -2.07 14.62 -0.27
CA LEU A 9 -1.60 14.73 -1.65
C LEU A 9 -0.64 15.92 -1.83
N ASN A 10 -0.70 16.91 -0.93
CA ASN A 10 0.15 18.10 -1.04
C ASN A 10 1.60 17.86 -0.61
N CYS A 11 1.81 17.24 0.54
CA CYS A 11 3.13 16.85 1.02
C CYS A 11 3.54 15.45 0.55
N ASN A 12 2.64 14.71 -0.09
CA ASN A 12 2.76 13.30 -0.41
C ASN A 12 3.02 12.39 0.82
N SER A 13 2.48 12.76 1.98
CA SER A 13 2.75 12.05 3.24
C SER A 13 1.52 11.27 3.72
N PRO A 14 1.68 10.03 4.22
CA PRO A 14 0.62 9.38 4.98
C PRO A 14 0.33 10.14 6.28
N LEU A 15 -0.93 10.13 6.70
CA LEU A 15 -1.42 10.87 7.85
C LEU A 15 -2.08 9.94 8.89
N LEU A 16 -1.78 10.21 10.15
CA LEU A 16 -2.40 9.64 11.35
C LEU A 16 -3.71 10.34 11.73
N SER A 17 -3.98 11.50 11.12
CA SER A 17 -5.18 12.31 11.31
C SER A 17 -5.75 12.76 9.94
N ARG A 18 -6.92 13.40 9.94
CA ARG A 18 -7.54 13.90 8.70
C ARG A 18 -6.78 15.07 8.07
N LYS A 19 -6.13 15.91 8.86
CA LYS A 19 -5.46 17.14 8.40
C LYS A 19 -3.94 16.94 8.45
N CYS A 20 -3.24 17.48 7.47
CA CYS A 20 -1.79 17.53 7.47
C CYS A 20 -1.30 18.68 8.35
N ASP A 21 -0.49 18.39 9.37
CA ASP A 21 0.02 19.41 10.30
C ASP A 21 1.06 20.35 9.64
N LYS A 22 1.63 19.93 8.50
CA LYS A 22 2.67 20.67 7.78
C LYS A 22 2.12 21.70 6.80
N CYS A 23 1.16 21.31 5.95
CA CYS A 23 0.61 22.19 4.90
C CYS A 23 -0.88 22.50 5.09
N GLU A 24 -1.47 22.03 6.20
CA GLU A 24 -2.85 22.27 6.59
C GLU A 24 -3.94 21.73 5.66
N SER A 25 -3.58 21.10 4.54
CA SER A 25 -4.56 20.46 3.65
C SER A 25 -5.23 19.25 4.31
N GLU A 26 -6.49 19.02 3.92
CA GLU A 26 -7.19 17.79 4.25
C GLU A 26 -6.61 16.62 3.44
N GLY A 27 -6.36 15.51 4.12
CA GLY A 27 -5.87 14.28 3.52
C GLY A 27 -6.96 13.58 2.72
N LYS A 28 -6.57 12.96 1.61
CA LYS A 28 -7.42 12.01 0.89
C LYS A 28 -7.55 10.73 1.73
N PHE A 29 -8.78 10.29 1.96
CA PHE A 29 -9.01 8.99 2.60
C PHE A 29 -8.79 7.85 1.59
N ILE A 30 -7.93 6.90 1.96
CA ILE A 30 -7.66 5.68 1.20
C ILE A 30 -8.35 4.53 1.91
N ALA A 31 -9.43 4.03 1.31
CA ALA A 31 -10.13 2.85 1.79
C ALA A 31 -9.26 1.60 1.57
N LEU A 32 -8.90 0.93 2.66
CA LEU A 32 -8.12 -0.31 2.64
C LEU A 32 -9.07 -1.51 2.71
N SER A 33 -8.65 -2.65 2.15
CA SER A 33 -9.52 -3.83 2.04
C SER A 33 -9.92 -4.38 3.41
N ARG A 34 -8.97 -4.40 4.36
CA ARG A 34 -9.14 -4.61 5.82
C ARG A 34 -7.92 -4.00 6.51
N ALA A 35 -8.05 -2.95 7.31
CA ALA A 35 -6.90 -2.27 7.90
C ALA A 35 -6.47 -3.00 9.16
N THR A 36 -5.59 -3.98 9.00
CA THR A 36 -5.12 -4.80 10.12
C THR A 36 -3.79 -4.31 10.69
N ASP A 37 -2.91 -3.79 9.84
CA ASP A 37 -1.56 -3.38 10.22
C ASP A 37 -0.89 -2.67 9.03
N VAL A 38 -1.03 -1.33 8.96
CA VAL A 38 -0.39 -0.55 7.90
C VAL A 38 1.00 -0.13 8.38
N ARG A 39 2.03 -0.60 7.68
CA ARG A 39 3.42 -0.32 8.04
C ARG A 39 4.21 0.30 6.90
N PRO A 40 5.29 1.02 7.18
CA PRO A 40 6.31 1.36 6.19
C PRO A 40 6.83 0.13 5.44
N ALA A 41 7.04 0.26 4.13
CA ALA A 41 7.90 -0.65 3.39
C ALA A 41 9.37 -0.37 3.77
N PHE A 42 10.12 -1.42 4.09
CA PHE A 42 11.57 -1.37 4.31
C PHE A 42 12.32 -1.69 3.01
N GLU A 43 13.65 -1.59 3.03
CA GLU A 43 14.49 -1.76 1.84
C GLU A 43 14.20 -3.07 1.08
N ASN A 44 14.15 -4.20 1.78
CA ASN A 44 13.84 -5.50 1.18
C ASN A 44 12.41 -5.56 0.61
N ASP A 45 11.44 -4.88 1.24
CA ASP A 45 10.08 -4.80 0.71
C ASP A 45 10.07 -3.99 -0.60
N MET A 46 10.79 -2.86 -0.63
CA MET A 46 10.87 -2.00 -1.82
C MET A 46 11.56 -2.73 -2.98
N GLU A 47 12.62 -3.50 -2.69
CA GLU A 47 13.30 -4.32 -3.69
C GLU A 47 12.39 -5.41 -4.26
N LEU A 48 11.69 -6.14 -3.39
CA LEU A 48 10.69 -7.13 -3.82
C LEU A 48 9.60 -6.50 -4.71
N ILE A 49 9.03 -5.37 -4.29
CA ILE A 49 8.00 -4.66 -5.07
C ILE A 49 8.55 -4.27 -6.44
N LYS A 50 9.77 -3.72 -6.48
CA LYS A 50 10.43 -3.32 -7.72
C LYS A 50 10.61 -4.50 -8.66
N GLU A 51 11.16 -5.61 -8.17
CA GLU A 51 11.37 -6.83 -8.94
C GLU A 51 10.06 -7.40 -9.48
N LEU A 52 9.01 -7.43 -8.66
CA LEU A 52 7.70 -7.90 -9.08
C LEU A 52 7.12 -7.06 -10.21
N ILE A 53 7.21 -5.73 -10.12
CA ILE A 53 6.73 -4.86 -11.19
C ILE A 53 7.57 -5.06 -12.46
N ILE A 54 8.91 -5.09 -12.35
CA ILE A 54 9.84 -5.32 -13.47
C ILE A 54 9.51 -6.62 -14.20
N ASN A 55 9.39 -7.71 -13.45
CA ASN A 55 9.11 -9.04 -13.99
C ASN A 55 7.73 -9.08 -14.67
N TRP A 56 6.72 -8.47 -14.04
CA TRP A 56 5.37 -8.44 -14.59
C TRP A 56 5.28 -7.58 -15.86
N CYS A 57 5.92 -6.41 -15.89
CA CYS A 57 5.89 -5.51 -17.04
C CYS A 57 6.90 -5.87 -18.13
N LYS A 58 7.80 -6.84 -17.88
CA LYS A 58 8.88 -7.26 -18.79
C LYS A 58 9.80 -6.11 -19.20
N SER A 59 9.93 -5.10 -18.36
CA SER A 59 10.81 -3.95 -18.59
C SER A 59 12.19 -4.22 -18.00
N SER A 60 13.24 -3.63 -18.56
CA SER A 60 14.60 -3.73 -18.05
C SER A 60 14.86 -2.80 -16.84
N SER A 61 14.04 -1.77 -16.64
CA SER A 61 14.22 -0.80 -15.56
C SER A 61 12.94 -0.06 -15.18
N LEU A 62 12.84 0.28 -13.90
CA LEU A 62 11.83 1.17 -13.32
C LEU A 62 12.50 2.38 -12.62
N SER A 63 13.62 2.86 -13.15
CA SER A 63 14.36 3.99 -12.57
C SER A 63 13.48 5.21 -12.34
N VAL A 64 12.48 5.43 -13.19
CA VAL A 64 11.54 6.55 -13.09
C VAL A 64 10.69 6.55 -11.83
N LEU A 65 10.40 5.38 -11.25
CA LEU A 65 9.63 5.27 -10.02
C LEU A 65 10.45 5.67 -8.79
N ASP A 66 11.77 5.46 -8.85
CA ASP A 66 12.72 5.77 -7.78
C ASP A 66 12.25 5.29 -6.39
N LEU A 67 11.71 4.05 -6.33
CA LEU A 67 10.98 3.54 -5.15
C LEU A 67 11.78 3.63 -3.84
N LYS A 68 13.12 3.56 -3.90
CA LYS A 68 14.02 3.67 -2.73
C LYS A 68 13.91 5.02 -2.02
N ASN A 69 13.57 6.09 -2.76
CA ASN A 69 13.44 7.44 -2.23
C ASN A 69 11.96 7.85 -2.08
N ARG A 70 11.05 6.88 -1.94
CA ARG A 70 9.62 7.10 -1.83
C ARG A 70 9.08 6.51 -0.54
N ILE A 71 7.99 7.10 -0.05
CA ILE A 71 7.22 6.55 1.05
C ILE A 71 6.17 5.60 0.49
N ILE A 72 6.31 4.32 0.82
CA ILE A 72 5.39 3.25 0.47
C ILE A 72 4.89 2.63 1.76
N LEU A 73 3.58 2.40 1.85
CA LEU A 73 2.98 1.67 2.96
C LEU A 73 2.47 0.31 2.47
N LEU A 74 2.61 -0.69 3.34
CA LEU A 74 2.09 -2.03 3.15
C LEU A 74 0.97 -2.28 4.14
N ASN A 75 -0.23 -2.56 3.64
CA ASN A 75 -1.33 -3.06 4.45
C ASN A 75 -1.41 -4.58 4.33
N ARG A 76 -1.32 -5.31 5.43
CA ARG A 76 -1.46 -6.78 5.40
C ARG A 76 -2.86 -7.19 4.93
N LEU A 77 -2.92 -8.20 4.06
CA LEU A 77 -4.16 -8.80 3.58
C LEU A 77 -4.35 -10.21 4.16
N PRO A 78 -5.60 -10.68 4.32
CA PRO A 78 -5.88 -12.09 4.57
C PRO A 78 -5.59 -12.88 3.29
N TYR A 79 -4.65 -13.80 3.35
CA TYR A 79 -4.29 -14.71 2.26
C TYR A 79 -3.81 -16.05 2.85
N LEU A 80 -3.59 -17.06 2.01
CA LEU A 80 -3.11 -18.37 2.47
C LEU A 80 -1.75 -18.27 3.18
N ASP A 81 -0.88 -17.38 2.70
CA ASP A 81 0.37 -17.00 3.37
C ASP A 81 0.49 -15.46 3.45
N LYS A 82 1.59 -14.85 3.02
CA LYS A 82 1.79 -13.40 3.09
C LYS A 82 1.18 -12.70 1.89
N ALA A 83 0.42 -11.64 2.15
CA ALA A 83 -0.08 -10.73 1.14
C ALA A 83 -0.18 -9.31 1.67
N TYR A 84 0.01 -8.34 0.77
CA TYR A 84 -0.01 -6.92 1.09
C TYR A 84 -0.70 -6.10 0.00
N GLU A 85 -1.41 -5.04 0.41
CA GLU A 85 -1.73 -3.92 -0.46
C GLU A 85 -0.56 -2.94 -0.45
N VAL A 86 -0.05 -2.63 -1.64
CA VAL A 86 1.00 -1.63 -1.83
C VAL A 86 0.33 -0.28 -2.00
N VAL A 87 0.42 0.57 -0.98
CA VAL A 87 -0.10 1.94 -0.99
C VAL A 87 1.05 2.88 -1.30
N PHE A 88 0.89 3.64 -2.37
CA PHE A 88 1.88 4.60 -2.82
C PHE A 88 1.17 5.83 -3.41
N ASN A 89 1.66 7.02 -3.06
CA ASN A 89 1.19 8.29 -3.64
C ASN A 89 -0.32 8.53 -3.49
N GLY A 90 -0.90 8.18 -2.34
CA GLY A 90 -2.32 8.39 -2.10
C GLY A 90 -3.26 7.38 -2.77
N GLU A 91 -2.73 6.27 -3.29
CA GLU A 91 -3.46 5.27 -4.06
C GLU A 91 -2.96 3.85 -3.76
N ILE A 92 -3.81 2.84 -4.03
CA ILE A 92 -3.40 1.43 -3.99
C ILE A 92 -2.90 1.03 -5.37
N PHE A 93 -1.62 0.67 -5.46
CA PHE A 93 -0.95 0.38 -6.73
C PHE A 93 -1.04 -1.09 -7.12
N ALA A 94 -0.99 -1.98 -6.14
CA ALA A 94 -1.03 -3.41 -6.38
C ALA A 94 -1.40 -4.17 -5.12
N HIS A 95 -1.81 -5.42 -5.33
CA HIS A 95 -1.71 -6.46 -4.31
C HIS A 95 -0.49 -7.32 -4.64
N ILE A 96 0.37 -7.56 -3.66
CA ILE A 96 1.45 -8.54 -3.77
C ILE A 96 1.16 -9.69 -2.82
N PHE A 97 1.44 -10.92 -3.21
CA PHE A 97 1.17 -12.09 -2.38
C PHE A 97 2.11 -13.24 -2.72
N PHE A 98 2.40 -14.06 -1.72
CA PHE A 98 3.15 -15.30 -1.92
C PHE A 98 2.16 -16.42 -2.28
N ASP A 99 2.37 -17.02 -3.46
CA ASP A 99 1.56 -18.11 -3.96
C ASP A 99 2.18 -19.45 -3.57
N LEU A 100 1.47 -20.24 -2.77
CA LEU A 100 1.97 -21.50 -2.23
C LEU A 100 2.14 -22.61 -3.28
N TYR A 101 1.40 -22.54 -4.39
CA TYR A 101 1.48 -23.55 -5.43
C TYR A 101 2.69 -23.36 -6.33
N SER A 102 2.99 -22.12 -6.70
CA SER A 102 4.17 -21.79 -7.50
C SER A 102 5.42 -21.47 -6.67
N LEU A 103 5.27 -21.34 -5.34
CA LEU A 103 6.32 -20.92 -4.40
C LEU A 103 6.99 -19.59 -4.80
N LYS A 104 6.19 -18.66 -5.31
CA LYS A 104 6.66 -17.38 -5.85
C LYS A 104 5.83 -16.23 -5.33
N TRP A 105 6.48 -15.09 -5.17
CA TRP A 105 5.77 -13.82 -5.06
C TRP A 105 5.11 -13.47 -6.38
N LYS A 106 3.86 -13.01 -6.30
CA LYS A 106 3.06 -12.55 -7.43
C LYS A 106 2.56 -11.14 -7.18
N ILE A 107 2.28 -10.44 -8.27
CA ILE A 107 1.73 -9.08 -8.25
C ILE A 107 0.44 -9.02 -9.05
N LYS A 108 -0.59 -8.45 -8.44
CA LYS A 108 -1.87 -8.12 -9.06
C LYS A 108 -1.99 -6.60 -9.14
N PRO A 109 -1.71 -5.98 -10.30
CA PRO A 109 -1.65 -4.53 -10.43
C PRO A 109 -3.04 -3.89 -10.36
N PHE A 110 -3.08 -2.65 -9.90
CA PHE A 110 -4.28 -1.81 -9.88
C PHE A 110 -4.15 -0.67 -10.88
N LYS A 111 -5.29 -0.04 -11.20
CA LYS A 111 -5.38 1.06 -12.16
C LYS A 111 -4.32 2.15 -12.00
N PRO A 112 -3.99 2.66 -10.79
CA PRO A 112 -2.96 3.70 -10.64
C PRO A 112 -1.57 3.27 -11.14
N LEU A 113 -1.15 2.03 -10.88
CA LEU A 113 0.10 1.50 -11.41
C LEU A 113 0.07 1.40 -12.93
N LEU A 114 -1.05 0.94 -13.51
CA LEU A 114 -1.20 0.83 -14.97
C LEU A 114 -1.18 2.19 -15.67
N GLN A 115 -1.86 3.20 -15.09
CA GLN A 115 -1.83 4.58 -15.56
C GLN A 115 -0.42 5.14 -15.53
N LEU A 116 0.30 4.87 -14.44
CA LEU A 116 1.66 5.33 -14.27
C LEU A 116 2.62 4.70 -15.29
N LEU A 117 2.57 3.39 -15.47
CA LEU A 117 3.40 2.71 -16.47
C LEU A 117 3.11 3.24 -17.88
N ARG A 118 1.83 3.47 -18.20
CA ARG A 118 1.44 4.08 -19.48
C ARG A 118 1.98 5.49 -19.65
N GLN A 119 1.88 6.33 -18.63
CA GLN A 119 2.37 7.72 -18.65
C GLN A 119 3.87 7.78 -18.98
N PHE A 120 4.64 6.80 -18.53
CA PHE A 120 6.08 6.71 -18.77
C PHE A 120 6.46 5.82 -19.97
N GLY A 121 5.48 5.37 -20.77
CA GLY A 121 5.74 4.55 -21.96
C GLY A 121 6.36 3.19 -21.64
N ILE A 122 6.08 2.63 -20.46
CA ILE A 122 6.57 1.33 -20.03
C ILE A 122 5.57 0.27 -20.47
N ASP A 123 6.04 -0.70 -21.25
CA ASP A 123 5.23 -1.83 -21.69
C ASP A 123 4.76 -2.69 -20.51
N TYR A 124 3.62 -3.36 -20.68
CA TYR A 124 3.07 -4.34 -19.75
C TYR A 124 2.05 -5.26 -20.46
N PRO A 125 1.71 -6.42 -19.89
CA PRO A 125 0.69 -7.31 -20.43
C PRO A 125 -0.68 -6.63 -20.58
N LEU A 126 -1.17 -6.58 -21.81
CA LEU A 126 -2.32 -5.79 -22.25
C LEU A 126 -3.15 -6.55 -23.29
N ALA A 127 -4.47 -6.39 -23.19
CA ALA A 127 -5.45 -6.78 -24.20
C ALA A 127 -6.38 -5.61 -24.52
N ILE A 128 -6.45 -5.23 -25.80
CA ILE A 128 -7.40 -4.26 -26.36
C ILE A 128 -8.63 -5.03 -26.81
N LEU A 129 -9.78 -4.69 -26.24
CA LEU A 129 -11.04 -5.38 -26.46
C LEU A 129 -11.82 -4.78 -27.64
N ASN A 130 -12.66 -5.61 -28.26
CA ASN A 130 -13.66 -5.18 -29.23
C ASN A 130 -14.89 -4.52 -28.57
N LYS A 131 -15.03 -4.69 -27.26
CA LYS A 131 -16.11 -4.20 -26.41
C LYS A 131 -15.66 -2.95 -25.63
N GLU A 132 -16.61 -2.04 -25.37
CA GLU A 132 -16.41 -0.84 -24.55
C GLU A 132 -16.82 -1.02 -23.09
N GLN A 133 -17.60 -2.07 -22.81
CA GLN A 133 -18.09 -2.42 -21.47
C GLN A 133 -17.80 -3.89 -21.20
N ILE A 134 -17.42 -4.16 -19.96
CA ILE A 134 -17.14 -5.48 -19.42
C ILE A 134 -17.71 -5.57 -18.02
N GLU A 135 -18.08 -6.77 -17.61
CA GLU A 135 -18.55 -7.06 -16.27
C GLU A 135 -17.58 -7.98 -15.53
N ARG A 136 -17.58 -7.89 -14.21
CA ARG A 136 -16.76 -8.76 -13.39
C ARG A 136 -17.28 -10.19 -13.50
N GLY A 137 -16.41 -11.12 -13.87
CA GLY A 137 -16.76 -12.53 -14.11
C GLY A 137 -16.89 -12.89 -15.58
N ASP A 138 -16.89 -11.91 -16.49
CA ASP A 138 -16.88 -12.18 -17.92
C ASP A 138 -15.66 -13.02 -18.31
N LEU A 139 -15.87 -13.99 -19.21
CA LEU A 139 -14.81 -14.80 -19.80
C LEU A 139 -14.61 -14.39 -21.26
N LEU A 140 -13.51 -13.69 -21.52
CA LEU A 140 -13.19 -13.15 -22.84
C LEU A 140 -12.34 -14.15 -23.64
N SER A 141 -12.73 -14.36 -24.88
CA SER A 141 -12.07 -15.22 -25.86
C SER A 141 -11.21 -14.41 -26.84
N SER A 142 -10.48 -15.07 -27.73
CA SER A 142 -9.70 -14.41 -28.77
C SER A 142 -10.55 -13.52 -29.70
N GLU A 143 -11.82 -13.84 -29.92
CA GLU A 143 -12.75 -13.06 -30.75
C GLU A 143 -13.10 -11.70 -30.10
N ASP A 144 -13.07 -11.63 -28.77
CA ASP A 144 -13.28 -10.40 -28.02
C ASP A 144 -12.07 -9.47 -28.09
N LEU A 145 -10.91 -9.95 -28.55
CA LEU A 145 -9.66 -9.20 -28.58
C LEU A 145 -9.42 -8.59 -29.96
N LYS A 146 -9.15 -7.28 -29.98
CA LYS A 146 -8.65 -6.58 -31.17
C LYS A 146 -7.13 -6.72 -31.32
N LYS A 147 -6.42 -6.60 -30.21
CA LYS A 147 -4.94 -6.67 -30.14
C LYS A 147 -4.52 -7.08 -28.74
N SER A 148 -3.47 -7.87 -28.63
CA SER A 148 -2.85 -8.25 -27.35
C SER A 148 -1.33 -8.29 -27.47
N ASN A 149 -0.63 -8.19 -26.34
CA ASN A 149 0.83 -8.39 -26.25
C ASN A 149 1.24 -9.34 -25.12
N PHE A 150 0.28 -10.08 -24.55
CA PHE A 150 0.53 -11.04 -23.47
C PHE A 150 0.77 -12.45 -24.03
N ASN A 151 1.43 -13.30 -23.24
CA ASN A 151 1.70 -14.71 -23.52
C ASN A 151 1.00 -15.62 -22.50
N GLU A 152 1.11 -16.93 -22.69
CA GLU A 152 0.47 -17.93 -21.82
C GLU A 152 0.95 -17.89 -20.36
N ASN A 153 2.16 -17.38 -20.11
CA ASN A 153 2.73 -17.25 -18.79
C ASN A 153 2.33 -15.94 -18.08
N ASP A 154 1.75 -14.98 -18.80
CA ASP A 154 1.25 -13.75 -18.20
C ASP A 154 -0.05 -14.05 -17.48
N GLU A 155 -0.04 -13.91 -16.15
CA GLU A 155 -1.20 -14.24 -15.33
C GLU A 155 -2.22 -13.10 -15.26
N TYR A 156 -1.76 -11.85 -15.10
CA TYR A 156 -2.63 -10.68 -14.97
C TYR A 156 -2.44 -9.71 -16.13
N ILE A 157 -3.54 -9.42 -16.83
CA ILE A 157 -3.55 -8.67 -18.09
C ILE A 157 -4.40 -7.42 -17.92
N CYS A 158 -3.85 -6.27 -18.31
CA CYS A 158 -4.61 -5.03 -18.40
C CYS A 158 -5.66 -5.13 -19.52
N LEU A 159 -6.92 -4.79 -19.23
CA LEU A 159 -8.00 -4.79 -20.22
C LEU A 159 -8.30 -3.35 -20.62
N CYS A 160 -8.18 -3.05 -21.91
CA CYS A 160 -8.41 -1.71 -22.46
C CYS A 160 -9.48 -1.70 -23.55
N SER A 161 -10.16 -0.56 -23.71
CA SER A 161 -11.08 -0.33 -24.83
C SER A 161 -10.33 -0.04 -26.14
N LYS A 162 -11.07 0.08 -27.25
CA LYS A 162 -10.50 0.46 -28.56
C LYS A 162 -9.85 1.83 -28.54
N ASN A 163 -10.32 2.72 -27.66
CA ASN A 163 -9.76 4.05 -27.43
C ASN A 163 -8.59 4.03 -26.43
N HIS A 164 -8.07 2.84 -26.13
CA HIS A 164 -7.00 2.60 -25.17
C HIS A 164 -7.36 3.02 -23.73
N GLU A 165 -8.63 3.14 -23.35
CA GLU A 165 -8.99 3.44 -21.96
C GLU A 165 -8.89 2.18 -21.11
N ILE A 166 -8.32 2.30 -19.90
CA ILE A 166 -8.21 1.18 -18.96
C ILE A 166 -9.60 0.85 -18.40
N LEU A 167 -10.12 -0.32 -18.78
CA LEU A 167 -11.42 -0.85 -18.36
C LEU A 167 -11.31 -1.69 -17.09
N GLY A 168 -10.25 -2.49 -16.98
CA GLY A 168 -10.18 -3.51 -15.93
C GLY A 168 -8.89 -4.31 -15.89
N LEU A 169 -8.91 -5.34 -15.06
CA LEU A 169 -7.86 -6.35 -14.97
C LEU A 169 -8.46 -7.73 -15.22
N GLY A 170 -7.88 -8.45 -16.18
CA GLY A 170 -8.18 -9.84 -16.47
C GLY A 170 -7.13 -10.78 -15.88
N GLN A 171 -7.53 -12.03 -15.65
CA GLN A 171 -6.62 -13.13 -15.37
C GLN A 171 -6.65 -14.11 -16.52
N ASN A 172 -5.47 -14.51 -16.99
CA ASN A 172 -5.34 -15.54 -18.01
C ASN A 172 -5.59 -16.92 -17.39
N ILE A 173 -6.57 -17.62 -17.94
CA ILE A 173 -6.94 -18.98 -17.58
C ILE A 173 -6.94 -19.78 -18.89
N ASN A 174 -5.83 -20.45 -19.17
CA ASN A 174 -5.65 -21.31 -20.34
C ASN A 174 -6.00 -20.61 -21.67
N GLY A 175 -5.53 -19.37 -21.85
CA GLY A 175 -5.73 -18.57 -23.07
C GLY A 175 -7.03 -17.77 -23.11
N LYS A 176 -7.93 -17.92 -22.13
CA LYS A 176 -9.11 -17.06 -21.95
C LYS A 176 -8.86 -16.05 -20.83
N LEU A 177 -9.42 -14.85 -20.95
CA LEU A 177 -9.26 -13.81 -19.93
C LEU A 177 -10.52 -13.71 -19.05
N LEU A 178 -10.42 -14.12 -17.79
CA LEU A 178 -11.46 -13.90 -16.79
C LEU A 178 -11.36 -12.48 -16.23
N VAL A 179 -12.43 -11.69 -16.35
CA VAL A 179 -12.46 -10.31 -15.83
C VAL A 179 -12.54 -10.33 -14.31
N LEU A 180 -11.43 -9.99 -13.64
CA LEU A 180 -11.35 -9.97 -12.18
C LEU A 180 -11.84 -8.66 -11.56
N ARG A 181 -11.57 -7.55 -12.24
CA ARG A 181 -11.93 -6.20 -11.78
C ARG A 181 -12.33 -5.34 -12.97
N VAL A 182 -13.34 -4.52 -12.75
CA VAL A 182 -13.77 -3.46 -13.67
C VAL A 182 -13.64 -2.14 -12.94
N TRP A 183 -13.07 -1.14 -13.61
CA TRP A 183 -12.87 0.19 -13.07
C TRP A 183 -13.70 1.20 -13.84
N LYS A 184 -14.17 2.22 -13.13
CA LYS A 184 -14.83 3.36 -13.78
C LYS A 184 -13.81 4.14 -14.62
N LYS A 185 -14.30 4.77 -15.69
CA LYS A 185 -13.50 5.73 -16.47
C LYS A 185 -12.98 6.82 -15.54
N SER A 186 -11.69 7.07 -15.65
CA SER A 186 -10.95 8.06 -14.88
C SER A 186 -9.65 8.31 -15.63
N ASN A 187 -9.39 9.58 -15.91
CA ASN A 187 -8.22 10.07 -16.66
C ASN A 187 -7.24 10.80 -15.74
N ASN A 188 -7.27 10.53 -14.44
CA ASN A 188 -6.35 11.18 -13.53
C ASN A 188 -4.98 10.52 -13.66
N ASP A 189 -4.01 11.30 -14.15
CA ASP A 189 -2.61 10.92 -14.14
C ASP A 189 -2.10 10.85 -12.69
N VAL A 190 -1.10 9.98 -12.50
CA VAL A 190 -0.46 9.82 -11.20
C VAL A 190 0.68 10.83 -11.11
N ASN A 191 0.52 11.85 -10.26
CA ASN A 191 1.57 12.86 -10.08
C ASN A 191 2.74 12.30 -9.24
N LEU A 192 3.90 12.07 -9.87
CA LEU A 192 5.14 11.65 -9.20
C LEU A 192 6.09 12.80 -8.83
N GLU A 193 5.79 14.04 -9.18
CA GLU A 193 6.68 15.19 -8.95
C GLU A 193 6.89 15.43 -7.45
N ARG A 194 5.84 15.19 -6.65
CA ARG A 194 5.91 15.38 -5.20
C ARG A 194 6.64 14.22 -4.55
N ARG A 195 7.83 14.50 -4.04
CA ARG A 195 8.64 13.58 -3.24
C ARG A 195 8.48 13.91 -1.75
N THR A 196 8.64 12.89 -0.92
CA THR A 196 8.63 13.04 0.54
C THR A 196 9.65 12.07 1.13
N ASP A 197 10.09 12.37 2.34
CA ASP A 197 10.94 11.54 3.17
C ASP A 197 10.31 11.38 4.56
N TRP A 198 10.94 10.58 5.43
CA TRP A 198 10.42 10.36 6.79
C TRP A 198 10.39 11.62 7.64
N LYS A 199 11.28 12.60 7.41
CA LYS A 199 11.26 13.87 8.13
C LYS A 199 9.97 14.64 7.82
N ASN A 200 9.61 14.74 6.54
CA ASN A 200 8.36 15.36 6.10
C ASN A 200 7.13 14.61 6.59
N VAL A 201 7.17 13.28 6.65
CA VAL A 201 6.08 12.48 7.23
C VAL A 201 5.89 12.77 8.72
N LEU A 202 6.98 12.89 9.48
CA LEU A 202 6.92 13.24 10.90
C LEU A 202 6.38 14.67 11.10
N GLU A 203 6.84 15.64 10.32
CA GLU A 203 6.32 17.01 10.35
C GLU A 203 4.82 17.07 10.03
N ALA A 204 4.36 16.30 9.03
CA ALA A 204 2.95 16.24 8.64
C ALA A 204 2.02 15.64 9.71
N ASN A 205 2.59 14.96 10.73
CA ASN A 205 1.85 14.26 11.77
C ASN A 205 2.22 14.72 13.20
N LYS A 206 3.04 15.77 13.33
CA LYS A 206 3.67 16.15 14.59
C LYS A 206 2.65 16.34 15.72
N TRP A 207 1.57 17.07 15.46
CA TRP A 207 0.58 17.37 16.48
C TRP A 207 -0.20 16.11 16.90
N GLN A 208 -0.54 15.25 15.94
CA GLN A 208 -1.21 13.99 16.24
C GLN A 208 -0.32 13.04 17.05
N ILE A 209 0.98 12.97 16.74
CA ILE A 209 1.96 12.18 17.51
C ILE A 209 2.06 12.71 18.95
N GLU A 210 2.22 14.02 19.13
CA GLU A 210 2.28 14.66 20.45
C GLU A 210 1.00 14.46 21.26
N THR A 211 -0.16 14.48 20.58
CA THR A 211 -1.47 14.20 21.20
C THR A 211 -1.56 12.75 21.67
N LEU A 212 -1.12 11.78 20.86
CA LEU A 212 -1.09 10.37 21.23
C LEU A 212 -0.13 10.11 22.39
N ARG A 213 1.07 10.70 22.34
CA ARG A 213 2.07 10.68 23.43
C ARG A 213 1.48 11.21 24.73
N SER A 214 0.92 12.41 24.71
CA SER A 214 0.31 13.05 25.90
C SER A 214 -0.83 12.20 26.50
N LYS A 215 -1.68 11.61 25.64
CA LYS A 215 -2.76 10.71 26.08
C LYS A 215 -2.21 9.43 26.72
N ALA A 216 -1.17 8.83 26.13
CA ALA A 216 -0.52 7.64 26.68
C ALA A 216 0.10 7.92 28.05
N CYS A 217 0.89 8.99 28.18
CA CYS A 217 1.50 9.36 29.47
C CYS A 217 0.44 9.61 30.55
N LYS A 218 -0.65 10.32 30.21
CA LYS A 218 -1.77 10.54 31.14
C LYS A 218 -2.48 9.25 31.54
N PHE A 219 -2.63 8.31 30.62
CA PHE A 219 -3.21 6.98 30.90
C PHE A 219 -2.32 6.19 31.86
N LEU A 220 -1.01 6.13 31.59
CA LEU A 220 -0.04 5.41 32.43
C LEU A 220 0.02 5.97 33.85
N SER A 221 0.11 7.30 33.99
CA SER A 221 0.09 7.99 35.29
C SER A 221 -1.20 7.68 36.08
N LYS A 222 -2.36 7.72 35.43
CA LYS A 222 -3.65 7.36 36.07
C LYS A 222 -3.73 5.89 36.49
N CYS A 223 -3.21 4.98 35.68
CA CYS A 223 -3.20 3.55 36.01
C CYS A 223 -2.30 3.28 37.22
N SER A 224 -1.08 3.82 37.23
CA SER A 224 -0.13 3.66 38.33
C SER A 224 -0.71 4.15 39.67
N THR A 225 -1.28 5.36 39.67
CA THR A 225 -1.89 5.96 40.87
C THR A 225 -3.15 5.24 41.35
N ARG A 226 -3.99 4.73 40.43
CA ARG A 226 -5.23 4.02 40.77
C ARG A 226 -4.97 2.68 41.44
N PHE A 227 -4.07 1.86 40.88
CA PHE A 227 -3.86 0.50 41.36
C PHE A 227 -2.85 0.41 42.50
N ARG A 228 -1.98 1.42 42.69
CA ARG A 228 -0.99 1.52 43.78
C ARG A 228 -0.14 0.25 43.93
N ARG A 229 0.13 -0.43 42.81
CA ARG A 229 1.05 -1.55 42.70
C ARG A 229 2.19 -1.13 41.80
N LYS A 230 3.39 -1.64 42.07
CA LYS A 230 4.56 -1.41 41.22
C LYS A 230 4.28 -1.99 39.82
N PRO A 231 4.20 -1.16 38.76
CA PRO A 231 3.99 -1.66 37.40
C PRO A 231 5.21 -2.44 36.93
N ILE A 232 4.97 -3.43 36.08
CA ILE A 232 6.05 -4.16 35.40
C ILE A 232 5.95 -3.83 33.92
N ILE A 233 7.07 -3.45 33.31
CA ILE A 233 7.17 -3.22 31.86
C ILE A 233 7.97 -4.36 31.27
N SER A 234 7.31 -5.18 30.45
CA SER A 234 7.97 -6.18 29.63
C SER A 234 8.70 -5.52 28.47
N TYR A 235 10.02 -5.66 28.44
CA TYR A 235 10.89 -5.13 27.39
C TYR A 235 11.52 -6.30 26.62
N SER A 236 11.25 -6.41 25.33
CA SER A 236 11.76 -7.49 24.47
C SER A 236 12.85 -7.06 23.50
N GLY A 237 13.39 -5.85 23.65
CA GLY A 237 14.29 -5.25 22.66
C GLY A 237 13.59 -4.76 21.38
N GLY A 238 12.28 -5.00 21.25
CA GLY A 238 11.47 -4.56 20.11
C GLY A 238 11.04 -3.09 20.19
N LYS A 239 10.73 -2.49 19.03
CA LYS A 239 10.30 -1.09 18.90
C LYS A 239 9.09 -0.74 19.77
N ASP A 240 8.09 -1.62 19.81
CA ASP A 240 6.85 -1.38 20.57
C ASP A 240 7.10 -1.43 22.08
N SER A 241 7.92 -2.38 22.52
CA SER A 241 8.32 -2.53 23.92
C SER A 241 9.19 -1.36 24.39
N LEU A 242 10.07 -0.86 23.51
CA LEU A 242 10.87 0.35 23.76
C LEU A 242 9.98 1.59 23.88
N ALA A 243 9.02 1.77 22.97
CA ALA A 243 8.09 2.89 23.03
C ALA A 243 7.28 2.89 24.34
N CYS A 244 6.80 1.72 24.77
CA CYS A 244 6.10 1.56 26.05
C CYS A 244 6.97 1.94 27.26
N LEU A 245 8.23 1.50 27.26
CA LEU A 245 9.21 1.84 28.30
C LEU A 245 9.46 3.35 28.37
N LEU A 246 9.77 3.98 27.22
CA LEU A 246 10.05 5.41 27.15
C LEU A 246 8.86 6.27 27.59
N LEU A 247 7.64 5.92 27.14
CA LEU A 247 6.42 6.61 27.57
C LEU A 247 6.16 6.47 29.07
N SER A 248 6.48 5.32 29.65
CA SER A 248 6.32 5.10 31.10
C SER A 248 7.30 5.91 31.93
N MET A 249 8.57 5.98 31.48
CA MET A 249 9.58 6.85 32.08
C MET A 249 9.17 8.31 32.00
N GLU A 250 8.70 8.76 30.83
CA GLU A 250 8.21 10.13 30.63
C GLU A 250 6.98 10.45 31.49
N ALA A 251 6.10 9.47 31.70
CA ALA A 251 4.93 9.61 32.57
C ALA A 251 5.26 9.65 34.08
N GLY A 252 6.54 9.51 34.46
CA GLY A 252 6.98 9.45 35.86
C GLY A 252 6.52 8.18 36.57
N VAL A 253 6.30 7.08 35.83
CA VAL A 253 5.87 5.81 36.41
C VAL A 253 7.10 5.02 36.87
N GLU A 254 7.20 4.79 38.18
CA GLU A 254 8.21 3.91 38.78
C GLU A 254 7.89 2.43 38.48
N ALA A 255 8.24 1.98 37.29
CA ALA A 255 8.05 0.61 36.85
C ALA A 255 9.32 -0.24 37.03
N GLU A 256 9.13 -1.53 37.30
CA GLU A 256 10.19 -2.53 37.20
C GLU A 256 10.27 -3.04 35.76
N MET A 257 11.46 -2.99 35.16
CA MET A 257 11.67 -3.52 33.82
C MET A 257 11.91 -5.03 33.90
N LEU A 258 11.10 -5.80 33.20
CA LEU A 258 11.30 -7.22 32.98
C LEU A 258 11.78 -7.42 31.54
N PHE A 259 13.02 -7.86 31.37
CA PHE A 259 13.51 -8.25 30.05
C PHE A 259 12.91 -9.61 29.65
N VAL A 260 12.33 -9.68 28.45
CA VAL A 260 11.68 -10.89 27.91
C VAL A 260 12.29 -11.18 26.55
N ASP A 261 13.16 -12.17 26.48
CA ASP A 261 13.79 -12.70 25.25
C ASP A 261 13.05 -13.95 24.76
#